data_AF-A0A2W5B3P5-F1
#
_entry.id   AF-A0A2W5B3P5-F1
#
_cell.length_a   1.000
_cell.length_b   1.000
_cell.length_c   1.000
_cell.angle_alpha   90.00
_cell.angle_beta   90.00
_cell.angle_gamma   90.00
#
_symmetry.space_group_name_H-M   'P 1'
#
loop_
_entity.id
_entity.type
_entity.pdbx_description
1 polymer ?
#
loop_
_entity_poly.entity_id
_entity_poly.type
_entity_poly.pdbx_seq_one_letter_code
_entity_poly.pdbx_strand_id
1 'polypeptide(L)'
;DPPTAQETESARAYIRDRIAEAAEVVPFAQARTFVGCAGTFTTLSALAQDLDSYDPTRIHMSEIAFERMREVTADLRARTASQRLEYGPMHPGRADVIGSGSTVVEEMTDAFAREAGATSFIISEKDILDGIVSGLLAG
;
A
#
# COMPACT_ATOMS: atom_id res chain seq x y z
N ASP A 1 18.82 -5.85 7.08
CA ASP A 1 18.30 -4.67 6.38
C ASP A 1 19.11 -4.48 5.11
N PRO A 2 18.61 -4.85 3.92
CA PRO A 2 17.25 -5.36 3.65
C PRO A 2 17.01 -6.76 4.26
N PRO A 3 15.75 -7.26 4.31
CA PRO A 3 15.45 -8.62 4.72
C PRO A 3 16.03 -9.64 3.74
N THR A 4 16.35 -10.83 4.24
CA THR A 4 16.77 -11.97 3.41
C THR A 4 15.61 -12.49 2.55
N ALA A 5 15.95 -13.29 1.53
CA ALA A 5 14.94 -13.96 0.71
C ALA A 5 14.04 -14.90 1.53
N GLN A 6 14.61 -15.59 2.53
CA GLN A 6 13.85 -16.48 3.40
C GLN A 6 12.88 -15.70 4.30
N GLU A 7 13.33 -14.62 4.94
CA GLU A 7 12.44 -13.74 5.73
C GLU A 7 11.31 -13.16 4.87
N THR A 8 11.64 -12.76 3.64
CA THR A 8 10.65 -12.25 2.68
C THR A 8 9.60 -13.32 2.36
N GLU A 9 10.00 -14.54 2.01
CA GLU A 9 9.05 -15.59 1.67
C GLU A 9 8.20 -16.01 2.87
N SER A 10 8.79 -16.10 4.07
CA SER A 10 8.02 -16.37 5.29
C SER A 10 6.98 -15.28 5.56
N ALA A 11 7.32 -13.99 5.37
CA ALA A 11 6.37 -12.90 5.51
C ALA A 11 5.25 -12.98 4.46
N ARG A 12 5.58 -13.25 3.19
CA ARG A 12 4.59 -13.41 2.12
C ARG A 12 3.62 -14.54 2.39
N ALA A 13 4.13 -15.72 2.78
CA ALA A 13 3.29 -16.86 3.12
C ALA A 13 2.30 -16.52 4.24
N TYR A 14 2.79 -15.88 5.30
CA TYR A 14 1.93 -15.42 6.41
C TYR A 14 0.86 -14.43 5.93
N ILE A 15 1.22 -13.45 5.10
CA ILE A 15 0.29 -12.45 4.57
C ILE A 15 -0.78 -13.11 3.68
N ARG A 16 -0.38 -14.06 2.80
CA ARG A 16 -1.33 -14.81 1.96
C ARG A 16 -2.37 -15.54 2.79
N ASP A 17 -1.95 -16.20 3.87
CA ASP A 17 -2.87 -16.88 4.79
C ASP A 17 -3.86 -15.90 5.43
N ARG A 18 -3.41 -14.70 5.82
CA ARG A 18 -4.30 -13.66 6.38
C ARG A 18 -5.27 -13.09 5.35
N ILE A 19 -4.82 -12.91 4.10
CA ILE A 19 -5.70 -12.46 3.02
C ILE A 19 -6.74 -13.53 2.69
N ALA A 20 -6.36 -14.80 2.66
CA ALA A 20 -7.28 -15.91 2.44
C ALA A 20 -8.35 -15.99 3.54
N GLU A 21 -7.94 -15.86 4.81
CA GLU A 21 -8.87 -15.77 5.95
C GLU A 21 -9.84 -14.58 5.83
N ALA A 22 -9.35 -13.41 5.42
CA ALA A 22 -10.21 -12.25 5.19
C ALA A 22 -11.20 -12.46 4.03
N ALA A 23 -10.80 -13.17 2.98
CA ALA A 23 -11.66 -13.47 1.83
C ALA A 23 -12.84 -14.39 2.17
N GLU A 24 -12.78 -15.14 3.27
CA GLU A 24 -13.91 -15.97 3.73
C GLU A 24 -15.12 -15.12 4.15
N VAL A 25 -14.89 -13.89 4.61
CA VAL A 25 -15.93 -13.01 5.14
C VAL A 25 -16.13 -11.73 4.32
N VAL A 26 -15.12 -11.29 3.56
CA VAL A 26 -15.20 -10.14 2.66
C VAL A 26 -15.17 -10.60 1.20
N PRO A 27 -16.27 -10.45 0.43
CA PRO A 27 -16.33 -10.96 -0.94
C PRO A 27 -15.58 -10.04 -1.93
N PHE A 28 -14.24 -10.11 -1.95
CA PHE A 28 -13.40 -9.26 -2.82
C PHE A 28 -13.81 -9.31 -4.29
N ALA A 29 -14.22 -10.47 -4.79
CA ALA A 29 -14.67 -10.66 -6.18
C ALA A 29 -15.89 -9.81 -6.59
N GLN A 30 -16.64 -9.27 -5.63
CA GLN A 30 -17.78 -8.37 -5.91
C GLN A 30 -17.37 -6.88 -5.96
N ALA A 31 -16.15 -6.55 -5.51
CA ALA A 31 -15.65 -5.18 -5.51
C ALA A 31 -15.32 -4.73 -6.95
N ARG A 32 -15.66 -3.48 -7.25
CA ARG A 32 -15.30 -2.81 -8.53
C ARG A 32 -14.12 -1.86 -8.39
N THR A 33 -13.83 -1.43 -7.17
CA THR A 33 -12.82 -0.43 -6.88
C THR A 33 -12.16 -0.77 -5.56
N PHE A 34 -10.83 -0.76 -5.56
CA PHE A 34 -10.02 -0.99 -4.38
C PHE A 34 -9.39 0.34 -3.97
N VAL A 35 -9.71 0.79 -2.76
CA VAL A 35 -9.23 2.07 -2.24
C VAL A 35 -8.16 1.81 -1.19
N GLY A 36 -6.93 2.21 -1.49
CA GLY A 36 -5.82 2.19 -0.54
C GLY A 36 -5.77 3.50 0.25
N CYS A 37 -5.70 3.43 1.57
CA CYS A 37 -5.59 4.59 2.44
C CYS A 37 -4.47 4.41 3.47
N ALA A 38 -4.27 5.44 4.30
CA ALA A 38 -3.22 5.51 5.31
C ALA A 38 -1.80 5.46 4.73
N GLY A 39 -0.83 5.49 5.64
CA GLY A 39 0.52 5.90 5.32
C GLY A 39 1.26 5.09 4.24
N THR A 40 1.10 3.77 4.23
CA THR A 40 1.77 2.92 3.24
C THR A 40 1.30 3.27 1.83
N PHE A 41 -0.02 3.29 1.61
CA PHE A 41 -0.58 3.59 0.29
C PHE A 41 -0.28 5.01 -0.17
N THR A 42 -0.34 6.00 0.73
CA THR A 42 -0.08 7.39 0.35
C THR A 42 1.40 7.63 0.01
N THR A 43 2.32 7.02 0.77
CA THR A 43 3.75 7.05 0.44
C THR A 43 4.05 6.31 -0.87
N LEU A 44 3.48 5.11 -1.08
CA LEU A 44 3.66 4.38 -2.34
C LEU A 44 3.11 5.16 -3.54
N SER A 45 1.96 5.84 -3.40
CA SER A 45 1.42 6.71 -4.45
C SER A 45 2.34 7.85 -4.82
N ALA A 46 2.91 8.54 -3.82
CA ALA A 46 3.84 9.63 -4.07
C ALA A 46 5.07 9.17 -4.86
N LEU A 47 5.61 8.00 -4.53
CA LEU A 47 6.76 7.41 -5.23
C LEU A 47 6.38 6.89 -6.62
N ALA A 48 5.21 6.28 -6.76
CA ALA A 48 4.71 5.81 -8.05
C ALA A 48 4.50 6.96 -9.05
N GLN A 49 4.18 8.14 -8.55
CA GLN A 49 4.03 9.38 -9.31
C GLN A 49 5.35 10.17 -9.48
N ASP A 50 6.47 9.63 -8.98
CA ASP A 50 7.80 10.25 -9.01
C ASP A 50 7.81 11.67 -8.41
N LEU A 51 7.07 11.88 -7.31
CA LEU A 51 7.00 13.18 -6.65
C LEU A 51 8.30 13.46 -5.87
N ASP A 52 8.81 14.69 -6.00
CA ASP A 52 9.98 15.15 -5.24
C ASP A 52 9.71 15.32 -3.73
N SER A 53 8.45 15.51 -3.34
CA SER A 53 8.01 15.66 -1.95
C SER A 53 6.57 15.19 -1.78
N TYR A 54 6.15 14.94 -0.54
CA TYR A 54 4.77 14.53 -0.26
C TYR A 54 3.77 15.64 -0.63
N ASP A 55 2.90 15.37 -1.59
CA ASP A 55 1.83 16.29 -2.02
C ASP A 55 0.45 15.60 -1.90
N PRO A 56 -0.33 15.92 -0.85
CA PRO A 56 -1.62 15.27 -0.60
C PRO A 56 -2.64 15.56 -1.70
N THR A 57 -2.51 16.67 -2.43
CA THR A 57 -3.45 17.02 -3.51
C THR A 57 -3.22 16.16 -4.75
N ARG A 58 -1.98 15.76 -4.99
CA ARG A 58 -1.59 14.83 -6.07
C ARG A 58 -1.84 13.37 -5.69
N ILE A 59 -1.73 13.05 -4.40
CA ILE A 59 -1.93 11.69 -3.89
C ILE A 59 -3.42 11.34 -3.77
N HIS A 60 -4.25 12.25 -3.26
CA HIS A 60 -5.66 11.96 -3.06
C HIS A 60 -6.37 11.74 -4.40
N MET A 61 -7.16 10.66 -4.48
CA MET A 61 -7.90 10.22 -5.66
C MET A 61 -7.02 9.86 -6.87
N SER A 62 -5.69 9.73 -6.68
CA SER A 62 -4.83 9.18 -7.72
C SER A 62 -5.17 7.71 -7.96
N GLU A 63 -5.21 7.30 -9.22
CA GLU A 63 -5.26 5.89 -9.61
C GLU A 63 -3.86 5.39 -9.93
N ILE A 64 -3.41 4.34 -9.25
CA ILE A 64 -2.10 3.74 -9.49
C ILE A 64 -2.27 2.30 -9.96
N ALA A 65 -1.70 2.01 -11.13
CA ALA A 65 -1.70 0.67 -11.70
C ALA A 65 -0.91 -0.32 -10.83
N PHE A 66 -1.37 -1.57 -10.82
CA PHE A 66 -0.76 -2.66 -10.09
C PHE A 66 0.68 -2.92 -10.52
N GLU A 67 0.99 -2.80 -11.80
CA GLU A 67 2.36 -2.91 -12.32
C GLU A 67 3.28 -1.86 -11.70
N ARG A 68 2.84 -0.59 -11.67
CA ARG A 68 3.60 0.49 -11.07
C ARG A 68 3.74 0.32 -9.56
N MET A 69 2.70 -0.16 -8.87
CA MET A 69 2.81 -0.51 -7.46
C MET A 69 3.90 -1.56 -7.23
N ARG A 70 3.92 -2.64 -8.02
CA ARG A 70 4.93 -3.70 -7.89
C ARG A 70 6.35 -3.19 -8.10
N GLU A 71 6.56 -2.27 -9.04
CA GLU A 71 7.87 -1.64 -9.26
C GLU A 71 8.35 -0.90 -8.01
N VAL A 72 7.50 -0.02 -7.47
CA VAL A 72 7.83 0.81 -6.30
C VAL A 72 8.04 -0.06 -5.05
N THR A 73 7.18 -1.04 -4.81
CA THR A 73 7.29 -1.93 -3.65
C THR A 73 8.54 -2.80 -3.74
N ALA A 74 8.88 -3.29 -4.94
CA ALA A 74 10.09 -4.09 -5.14
C ALA A 74 11.37 -3.28 -4.88
N ASP A 75 11.45 -2.04 -5.38
CA ASP A 75 12.58 -1.15 -5.11
C ASP A 75 12.72 -0.84 -3.61
N LEU A 76 11.62 -0.49 -2.93
CA LEU A 76 11.65 -0.21 -1.50
C LEU A 76 12.13 -1.41 -0.67
N ARG A 77 11.70 -2.63 -1.00
CA ARG A 77 12.13 -3.85 -0.29
C ARG A 77 13.61 -4.15 -0.50
N ALA A 78 14.19 -3.76 -1.64
CA ALA A 78 15.60 -3.97 -1.94
C ALA A 78 16.55 -2.97 -1.24
N ARG A 79 16.01 -1.87 -0.72
CA ARG A 79 16.77 -0.80 -0.07
C ARG A 79 16.82 -0.95 1.45
N THR A 80 17.88 -0.44 2.05
CA THR A 80 17.97 -0.25 3.51
C THR A 80 17.08 0.89 3.98
N ALA A 81 16.79 0.96 5.28
CA ALA A 81 16.08 2.09 5.88
C ALA A 81 16.76 3.43 5.53
N SER A 82 18.09 3.49 5.63
CA SER A 82 18.86 4.70 5.30
C SER A 82 18.69 5.11 3.83
N GLN A 83 18.72 4.16 2.90
CA GLN A 83 18.53 4.44 1.47
C GLN A 83 17.10 4.86 1.14
N ARG A 84 16.10 4.36 1.88
CA ARG A 84 14.71 4.79 1.68
C ARG A 84 14.48 6.24 2.09
N LEU A 85 15.28 6.77 3.02
CA LEU A 85 15.24 8.19 3.41
C LEU A 85 15.74 9.14 2.31
N GLU A 86 16.40 8.62 1.28
CA GLU A 86 16.81 9.41 0.12
C GLU A 86 15.61 9.79 -0.78
N TYR A 87 14.47 9.10 -0.63
CA TYR A 87 13.24 9.46 -1.32
C TYR A 87 12.55 10.64 -0.64
N GLY A 88 12.35 11.73 -1.37
CA GLY A 88 11.79 12.97 -0.83
C GLY A 88 10.43 12.82 -0.12
N PRO A 89 9.46 12.03 -0.61
CA PRO A 89 8.19 11.79 0.09
C PRO A 89 8.27 10.87 1.32
N MET A 90 9.44 10.27 1.63
CA MET A 90 9.57 9.30 2.72
C MET A 90 9.64 9.99 4.08
N HIS A 91 8.64 9.76 4.93
CA HIS A 91 8.69 10.22 6.32
C HIS A 91 9.74 9.42 7.13
N PRO A 92 10.60 10.04 7.96
CA PRO A 92 11.65 9.33 8.68
C PRO A 92 11.16 8.18 9.55
N GLY A 93 10.04 8.37 10.25
CA GLY A 93 9.39 7.34 11.07
C GLY A 93 8.69 6.22 10.29
N ARG A 94 8.89 6.12 8.97
CA ARG A 94 8.35 5.05 8.12
C ARG A 94 9.43 4.25 7.39
N ALA A 95 10.66 4.74 7.31
CA ALA A 95 11.69 4.14 6.45
C ALA A 95 12.05 2.70 6.87
N ASP A 96 11.98 2.40 8.15
CA ASP A 96 12.20 1.07 8.73
C ASP A 96 11.07 0.08 8.42
N VAL A 97 9.81 0.54 8.40
CA VAL A 97 8.62 -0.32 8.25
C VAL A 97 8.01 -0.35 6.84
N ILE A 98 8.29 0.62 5.97
CA ILE A 98 7.63 0.70 4.65
C ILE A 98 7.91 -0.52 3.78
N GLY A 99 9.04 -1.22 3.99
CA GLY A 99 9.36 -2.45 3.29
C GLY A 99 8.39 -3.60 3.62
N SER A 100 7.94 -3.74 4.87
CA SER A 100 6.95 -4.76 5.22
C SER A 100 5.55 -4.37 4.73
N GLY A 101 5.20 -3.08 4.82
CA GLY A 101 3.97 -2.54 4.22
C GLY A 101 3.91 -2.78 2.70
N SER A 102 5.06 -2.65 2.02
CA SER A 102 5.19 -2.93 0.59
C SER A 102 4.90 -4.40 0.26
N THR A 103 5.39 -5.34 1.08
CA THR A 103 5.07 -6.77 0.91
C THR A 103 3.57 -7.03 1.05
N VAL A 104 2.90 -6.38 2.00
CA VAL A 104 1.43 -6.51 2.17
C VAL A 104 0.69 -6.02 0.93
N VAL A 105 1.08 -4.87 0.38
CA VAL A 105 0.46 -4.30 -0.83
C VAL A 105 0.68 -5.21 -2.04
N GLU A 106 1.85 -5.83 -2.19
CA GLU A 106 2.10 -6.78 -3.28
C GLU A 106 1.16 -8.00 -3.21
N GLU A 107 1.01 -8.62 -2.04
CA GLU A 107 0.11 -9.77 -1.88
C GLU A 107 -1.37 -9.38 -2.06
N MET A 108 -1.77 -8.17 -1.62
CA MET A 108 -3.09 -7.61 -1.91
C MET A 108 -3.30 -7.41 -3.41
N THR A 109 -2.30 -6.87 -4.11
CA THR A 109 -2.31 -6.69 -5.57
C THR A 109 -2.54 -8.04 -6.27
N ASP A 110 -1.81 -9.08 -5.86
CA ASP A 110 -1.99 -10.45 -6.41
C ASP A 110 -3.38 -11.02 -6.12
N ALA A 111 -3.88 -10.86 -4.90
CA ALA A 111 -5.19 -11.37 -4.52
C ALA A 111 -6.32 -10.65 -5.28
N PHE A 112 -6.30 -9.32 -5.34
CA PHE A 112 -7.36 -8.54 -5.98
C PHE A 112 -7.34 -8.69 -7.50
N ALA A 113 -6.17 -8.81 -8.12
CA ALA A 113 -6.06 -9.15 -9.53
C ALA A 113 -6.67 -10.52 -9.82
N ARG A 114 -6.32 -11.54 -9.01
CA ARG A 114 -6.81 -12.92 -9.19
C ARG A 114 -8.32 -13.04 -8.97
N GLU A 115 -8.85 -12.41 -7.93
CA GLU A 115 -10.23 -12.65 -7.48
C GLU A 115 -11.25 -11.70 -8.09
N ALA A 116 -10.86 -10.46 -8.34
CA ALA A 116 -11.75 -9.42 -8.86
C ALA A 116 -11.37 -8.90 -10.24
N GLY A 117 -10.25 -9.36 -10.83
CA GLY A 117 -9.75 -8.84 -12.10
C GLY A 117 -9.31 -7.38 -12.01
N ALA A 118 -8.99 -6.90 -10.80
CA ALA A 118 -8.56 -5.52 -10.58
C ALA A 118 -7.16 -5.28 -11.17
N THR A 119 -6.91 -4.05 -11.59
CA THR A 119 -5.64 -3.63 -12.20
C THR A 119 -5.04 -2.38 -11.55
N SER A 120 -5.73 -1.78 -10.59
CA SER A 120 -5.30 -0.52 -9.96
C SER A 120 -5.87 -0.33 -8.55
N PHE A 121 -5.23 0.57 -7.80
CA PHE A 121 -5.75 1.15 -6.57
C PHE A 121 -6.12 2.61 -6.77
N ILE A 122 -7.22 3.05 -6.16
CA ILE A 122 -7.48 4.47 -5.90
C ILE A 122 -6.88 4.81 -4.54
N ILE A 123 -6.16 5.92 -4.42
CA ILE A 123 -5.47 6.30 -3.19
C ILE A 123 -6.22 7.40 -2.45
N SER A 124 -6.44 7.24 -1.15
CA SER A 124 -7.16 8.21 -0.32
C SER A 124 -6.28 8.76 0.80
N GLU A 125 -6.16 10.10 0.88
CA GLU A 125 -5.63 10.81 2.06
C GLU A 125 -6.61 10.77 3.24
N LYS A 126 -7.89 10.51 2.97
CA LYS A 126 -8.92 10.40 4.01
C LYS A 126 -8.97 8.98 4.55
N ASP A 127 -8.98 8.84 5.86
CA ASP A 127 -9.00 7.56 6.55
C ASP A 127 -9.95 7.52 7.76
N ILE A 128 -9.62 6.70 8.76
CA ILE A 128 -10.40 6.52 9.98
C ILE A 128 -10.68 7.84 10.72
N LEU A 129 -9.73 8.78 10.75
CA LEU A 129 -9.90 10.04 11.47
C LEU A 129 -11.01 10.90 10.83
N ASP A 130 -10.98 11.02 9.50
CA ASP A 130 -12.02 11.72 8.73
C ASP A 130 -13.38 11.05 8.87
N GLY A 131 -13.40 9.71 8.90
CA GLY A 131 -14.61 8.94 9.14
C GLY A 131 -15.24 9.23 10.50
N ILE A 132 -14.43 9.28 11.56
CA ILE A 132 -14.88 9.61 12.92
C ILE A 132 -15.42 11.05 12.97
N VAL A 133 -14.68 12.03 12.43
CA VAL A 133 -15.13 13.43 12.41
C VAL A 133 -16.43 13.58 11.64
N SER A 134 -16.55 12.94 10.48
CA SER A 134 -17.78 12.97 9.68
C SER A 134 -18.96 12.34 10.42
N GLY A 135 -18.72 11.23 11.13
CA GLY A 135 -19.74 10.57 11.96
C GLY A 135 -20.22 11.45 13.12
N LEU A 136 -19.33 12.24 13.72
CA LEU A 136 -19.69 13.19 14.79
C LEU A 136 -20.46 14.40 14.29
N LEU A 137 -20.28 14.81 13.02
CA LEU A 137 -21.01 15.92 12.40
C LEU A 137 -22.38 15.51 11.83
N ALA A 138 -22.58 14.20 11.58
CA ALA A 138 -23.81 13.66 11.02
C ALA A 138 -24.87 13.29 12.09
N GLY A 139 -24.55 13.43 13.37
CA GLY A 139 -25.47 13.28 14.51
C GLY A 139 -25.86 14.61 15.11
#